data_AF-A0A533VA09-F1
#
_entry.id   AF-A0A533VA09-F1
#
_cell.length_a   1.000
_cell.length_b   1.000
_cell.length_c   1.000
_cell.angle_alpha   90.00
_cell.angle_beta   90.00
_cell.angle_gamma   90.00
#
_symmetry.space_group_name_H-M   'P 1'
#
loop_
_entity.id
_entity.type
_entity.pdbx_description
1 polymer ?
#
loop_
_entity_poly.entity_id
_entity_poly.type
_entity_poly.pdbx_seq_one_letter_code
_entity_poly.pdbx_strand_id
1 'polypeptide(L)'
;MTNISFLLYMNCILILCGLMCSNTRVNAVQVDRFWSVLDGNQEIPPNRTYAHGFIGLKFTEDSSKLVYNVNVNDIDNITGIYLYSTRSNPHYASMVLDLLKEAKEVKVKSNNINVTKVNQYDVEGTVAIGGVTSGDLQGELKGNSLKDLRKLMMDGGVYVSVQTKEFPLGEIRGEEFIPIDRIFPDISDFQWD
;
A
#
# COMPACT_ATOMS: atom_id res chain seq x y z
N MET A 1 11.69 38.96 55.33
CA MET A 1 10.37 38.60 54.75
C MET A 1 10.61 38.22 53.30
N THR A 2 10.64 36.91 53.01
CA THR A 2 10.74 36.42 51.63
C THR A 2 9.54 36.92 50.85
N ASN A 3 9.81 37.60 49.73
CA ASN A 3 8.80 38.32 48.96
C ASN A 3 7.93 37.30 48.22
N ILE A 4 6.86 36.82 48.85
CA ILE A 4 5.95 35.77 48.37
C ILE A 4 5.45 36.09 46.94
N SER A 5 5.29 37.37 46.62
CA SER A 5 4.94 37.83 45.28
C SER A 5 5.99 37.47 44.21
N PHE A 6 7.29 37.56 44.52
CA PHE A 6 8.35 37.21 43.57
C PHE A 6 8.36 35.71 43.25
N LEU A 7 8.09 34.88 44.26
CA LEU A 7 8.01 33.43 44.12
C LEU A 7 6.78 33.01 43.28
N LEU A 8 5.65 33.72 43.41
CA LEU A 8 4.46 33.50 42.60
C LEU A 8 4.70 33.89 41.12
N TYR A 9 5.36 35.01 40.85
CA TYR A 9 5.66 35.44 39.48
C TYR A 9 6.58 34.45 38.74
N MET A 10 7.59 33.91 39.42
CA MET A 10 8.50 32.91 38.84
C MET A 10 7.78 31.58 38.53
N ASN A 11 6.88 31.13 39.40
CA ASN A 11 6.10 29.92 39.14
C ASN A 11 5.12 30.09 37.97
N CYS A 12 4.47 31.25 37.83
CA CYS A 12 3.59 31.54 36.70
C CYS A 12 4.34 31.53 35.35
N ILE A 13 5.57 32.06 35.31
CA ILE A 13 6.39 32.10 34.08
C ILE A 13 6.83 30.68 33.68
N LEU A 14 7.21 29.83 34.63
CA LEU A 14 7.59 28.44 34.36
C LEU A 14 6.44 27.60 33.81
N ILE A 15 5.22 27.76 34.36
CA ILE A 15 4.03 27.06 33.87
C ILE A 15 3.63 27.55 32.48
N LEU A 16 3.73 28.85 32.21
CA LEU A 16 3.42 29.43 30.90
C LEU A 16 4.43 29.01 29.83
N CYS A 17 5.73 28.90 30.17
CA CYS A 17 6.75 28.35 29.28
C CYS A 17 6.53 26.85 28.97
N GLY A 18 6.11 26.05 29.96
CA GLY A 18 5.81 24.62 29.76
C GLY A 18 4.65 24.35 28.78
N LEU A 19 3.64 25.22 28.78
CA LEU A 19 2.50 25.16 27.85
C LEU A 19 2.87 25.56 26.41
N MET A 20 3.90 26.39 26.23
CA MET A 20 4.38 26.82 24.90
C MET A 20 5.29 25.78 24.23
N CYS A 21 5.94 24.90 25.01
CA CYS A 21 6.88 23.90 24.49
C CYS A 21 6.26 22.56 24.07
N SER A 22 4.94 22.36 24.16
CA SER A 22 4.31 21.03 24.02
C SER A 22 3.49 20.80 22.73
N ASN A 23 3.58 21.66 21.71
CA ASN A 23 2.77 21.52 20.48
C ASN A 23 3.57 21.56 19.17
N THR A 24 4.80 21.06 19.13
CA THR A 24 5.37 20.66 17.84
C THR A 24 4.69 19.36 17.41
N ARG A 25 3.59 19.46 16.68
CA ARG A 25 3.09 18.33 15.89
C ARG A 25 4.15 18.05 14.83
N VAL A 26 4.96 17.03 15.05
CA VAL A 26 5.74 16.43 13.96
C VAL A 26 4.70 15.83 13.03
N ASN A 27 4.43 16.50 11.90
CA ASN A 27 3.69 15.87 10.81
C ASN A 27 4.62 14.80 10.23
N ALA A 28 4.52 13.58 10.73
CA ALA A 28 5.12 12.44 10.07
C ALA A 28 4.58 12.41 8.64
N VAL A 29 5.47 12.29 7.65
CA VAL A 29 5.07 12.09 6.26
C VAL A 29 4.18 10.86 6.23
N GLN A 30 2.91 11.05 5.87
CA GLN A 30 1.96 9.96 5.80
C GLN A 30 2.29 9.16 4.54
N VAL A 31 2.88 7.98 4.72
CA VAL A 31 3.09 7.03 3.63
C VAL A 31 1.76 6.75 2.95
N ASP A 32 1.59 7.14 1.69
CA ASP A 32 0.35 6.98 0.94
C ASP A 32 0.52 6.13 -0.32
N ARG A 33 1.76 5.83 -0.71
CA ARG A 33 2.08 5.08 -1.93
C ARG A 33 2.95 3.88 -1.63
N PHE A 34 2.55 2.76 -2.21
CA PHE A 34 3.25 1.49 -2.08
C PHE A 34 3.42 0.87 -3.46
N TRP A 35 4.43 0.02 -3.59
CA TRP A 35 4.61 -0.79 -4.79
C TRP A 35 5.16 -2.16 -4.41
N SER A 36 4.99 -3.13 -5.30
CA SER A 36 5.58 -4.45 -5.17
C SER A 36 5.95 -4.99 -6.54
N VAL A 37 7.08 -5.71 -6.62
CA VAL A 37 7.46 -6.51 -7.79
C VAL A 37 6.75 -7.84 -7.70
N LEU A 38 6.31 -8.35 -8.85
CA LEU A 38 5.67 -9.66 -8.98
C LEU A 38 6.61 -10.60 -9.70
N ASP A 39 6.93 -11.74 -9.11
CA ASP A 39 7.83 -12.74 -9.68
C ASP A 39 7.41 -14.17 -9.28
N GLY A 40 7.57 -15.14 -10.18
CA GLY A 40 7.24 -16.54 -9.92
C GLY A 40 8.12 -17.18 -8.84
N ASN A 41 9.34 -16.68 -8.63
CA ASN A 41 10.24 -17.15 -7.57
C ASN A 41 9.82 -16.70 -6.18
N GLN A 42 8.90 -15.73 -6.07
CA GLN A 42 8.34 -15.29 -4.80
C GLN A 42 7.17 -16.18 -4.34
N GLU A 43 6.66 -17.07 -5.19
CA GLU A 43 5.68 -18.07 -4.76
C GLU A 43 6.30 -19.12 -3.83
N ILE A 44 5.46 -19.76 -3.00
CA ILE A 44 5.88 -20.78 -2.04
C ILE A 44 5.06 -22.05 -2.27
N PRO A 45 5.64 -23.10 -2.90
CA PRO A 45 6.99 -23.14 -3.50
C PRO A 45 7.12 -22.25 -4.76
N PRO A 46 8.36 -21.91 -5.17
CA PRO A 46 8.61 -21.14 -6.38
C PRO A 46 8.01 -21.79 -7.64
N ASN A 47 7.38 -20.98 -8.48
CA ASN A 47 6.89 -21.41 -9.79
C ASN A 47 7.95 -21.19 -10.87
N ARG A 48 8.02 -22.12 -11.82
CA ARG A 48 8.84 -21.96 -13.03
C ARG A 48 8.01 -21.29 -14.11
N THR A 49 8.03 -19.97 -14.14
CA THR A 49 7.39 -19.14 -15.16
C THR A 49 8.34 -18.00 -15.56
N TYR A 50 8.14 -17.44 -16.75
CA TYR A 50 8.77 -16.18 -17.16
C TYR A 50 7.91 -14.97 -16.80
N ALA A 51 6.68 -15.21 -16.33
CA ALA A 51 5.78 -14.18 -15.88
C ALA A 51 6.42 -13.30 -14.80
N HIS A 52 6.26 -12.00 -14.96
CA HIS A 52 6.74 -11.01 -14.02
C HIS A 52 5.89 -9.74 -14.12
N GLY A 53 6.03 -8.84 -13.16
CA GLY A 53 5.27 -7.59 -13.19
C GLY A 53 5.52 -6.69 -12.00
N PHE A 54 4.64 -5.71 -11.85
CA PHE A 54 4.60 -4.86 -10.67
C PHE A 54 3.19 -4.39 -10.40
N ILE A 55 2.94 -4.05 -9.14
CA ILE A 55 1.73 -3.37 -8.69
C ILE A 55 2.11 -2.06 -8.00
N GLY A 56 1.37 -1.01 -8.31
CA GLY A 56 1.40 0.26 -7.59
C GLY A 56 0.07 0.50 -6.88
N LEU A 57 0.14 0.98 -5.64
CA LEU A 57 -0.98 1.32 -4.78
C LEU A 57 -0.85 2.77 -4.31
N LYS A 58 -1.97 3.51 -4.27
CA LYS A 58 -2.02 4.86 -3.70
C LYS A 58 -3.31 5.06 -2.89
N PHE A 59 -3.15 5.41 -1.62
CA PHE A 59 -4.22 5.87 -0.76
C PHE A 59 -4.48 7.36 -0.96
N THR A 60 -5.73 7.80 -0.74
CA THR A 60 -6.00 9.22 -0.49
C THR A 60 -5.42 9.63 0.87
N GLU A 61 -5.18 10.93 1.06
CA GLU A 61 -4.64 11.49 2.31
C GLU A 61 -5.47 11.07 3.54
N ASP A 62 -6.79 11.16 3.42
CA ASP A 62 -7.75 10.72 4.44
C ASP A 62 -7.89 9.19 4.57
N SER A 63 -7.22 8.42 3.69
CA SER A 63 -7.32 6.95 3.63
C SER A 63 -8.73 6.45 3.32
N SER A 64 -9.62 7.25 2.74
CA SER A 64 -10.99 6.81 2.40
C SER A 64 -11.05 6.01 1.10
N LYS A 65 -10.05 6.16 0.23
CA LYS A 65 -9.96 5.48 -1.07
C LYS A 65 -8.54 4.95 -1.31
N LEU A 66 -8.47 3.88 -2.08
CA LEU A 66 -7.26 3.27 -2.60
C LEU A 66 -7.39 3.17 -4.11
N VAL A 67 -6.40 3.60 -4.88
CA VAL A 67 -6.29 3.31 -6.32
C VAL A 67 -5.08 2.43 -6.57
N TYR A 68 -5.16 1.62 -7.63
CA TYR A 68 -4.09 0.70 -7.97
C TYR A 68 -3.93 0.53 -9.48
N ASN A 69 -2.74 0.10 -9.87
CA ASN A 69 -2.39 -0.32 -11.23
C ASN A 69 -1.52 -1.58 -11.13
N VAL A 70 -1.92 -2.63 -11.83
CA VAL A 70 -1.19 -3.89 -11.96
C VAL A 70 -0.75 -4.02 -13.41
N ASN A 71 0.55 -4.17 -13.60
CA ASN A 71 1.17 -4.39 -14.90
C ASN A 71 1.97 -5.69 -14.84
N VAL A 72 1.85 -6.50 -15.88
CA VAL A 72 2.45 -7.82 -15.97
C VAL A 72 2.94 -8.09 -17.38
N ASN A 73 3.89 -9.01 -17.51
CA ASN A 73 4.42 -9.51 -18.77
C ASN A 73 4.51 -11.03 -18.70
N ASP A 74 4.54 -11.67 -19.87
CA ASP A 74 4.63 -13.12 -20.06
C ASP A 74 3.58 -13.93 -19.27
N ILE A 75 2.37 -13.39 -19.12
CA ILE A 75 1.28 -14.03 -18.36
C ILE A 75 -0.06 -13.91 -19.08
N ASP A 76 -0.79 -15.01 -19.23
CA ASP A 76 -2.11 -15.04 -19.83
C ASP A 76 -3.15 -15.64 -18.88
N ASN A 77 -4.41 -15.73 -19.33
CA ASN A 77 -5.47 -16.45 -18.63
C ASN A 77 -5.67 -16.06 -17.15
N ILE A 78 -5.43 -14.81 -16.78
CA ILE A 78 -5.59 -14.33 -15.40
C ILE A 78 -7.03 -14.57 -14.92
N THR A 79 -7.16 -15.29 -13.82
CA THR A 79 -8.43 -15.63 -13.16
C THR A 79 -8.68 -14.80 -11.91
N GLY A 80 -7.63 -14.24 -11.31
CA GLY A 80 -7.75 -13.44 -10.10
C GLY A 80 -6.48 -12.65 -9.77
N ILE A 81 -6.67 -11.52 -9.10
CA ILE A 81 -5.58 -10.73 -8.53
C ILE A 81 -5.99 -10.39 -7.10
N TYR A 82 -5.32 -10.97 -6.12
CA TYR A 82 -5.78 -10.94 -4.74
C TYR A 82 -4.73 -10.34 -3.82
N LEU A 83 -5.19 -9.47 -2.90
CA LEU A 83 -4.40 -9.14 -1.72
C LEU A 83 -4.72 -10.11 -0.60
N TYR A 84 -3.67 -10.59 0.05
CA TYR A 84 -3.75 -11.44 1.21
C TYR A 84 -3.15 -10.73 2.41
N SER A 85 -3.75 -10.92 3.58
CA SER A 85 -3.24 -10.42 4.86
C SER A 85 -2.81 -11.57 5.74
N THR A 86 -1.69 -11.39 6.43
CA THR A 86 -1.13 -12.33 7.42
C THR A 86 -1.40 -11.90 8.86
N ARG A 87 -2.26 -10.88 9.07
CA ARG A 87 -2.55 -10.26 10.38
C ARG A 87 -2.93 -11.27 11.45
N SER A 88 -3.87 -12.17 11.17
CA SER A 88 -4.34 -13.14 12.16
C SER A 88 -3.39 -14.33 12.32
N ASN A 89 -2.64 -14.68 11.26
CA ASN A 89 -1.71 -15.80 11.29
C ASN A 89 -0.67 -15.68 10.16
N PRO A 90 0.64 -15.68 10.47
CA PRO A 90 1.71 -15.70 9.45
C PRO A 90 1.68 -16.92 8.52
N HIS A 91 1.10 -18.03 8.94
CA HIS A 91 1.01 -19.27 8.17
C HIS A 91 -0.30 -19.43 7.38
N TYR A 92 -1.35 -18.69 7.74
CA TYR A 92 -2.65 -18.77 7.08
C TYR A 92 -3.12 -17.38 6.69
N ALA A 93 -2.76 -16.97 5.48
CA ALA A 93 -3.15 -15.68 4.95
C ALA A 93 -4.62 -15.68 4.53
N SER A 94 -5.32 -14.58 4.82
CA SER A 94 -6.71 -14.38 4.45
C SER A 94 -6.79 -13.50 3.20
N MET A 95 -7.58 -13.89 2.20
CA MET A 95 -7.87 -12.99 1.07
C MET A 95 -8.71 -11.82 1.58
N VAL A 96 -8.18 -10.61 1.42
CA VAL A 96 -8.77 -9.38 1.95
C VAL A 96 -9.24 -8.42 0.86
N LEU A 97 -8.84 -8.63 -0.39
CA LEU A 97 -9.28 -7.81 -1.52
C LEU A 97 -9.12 -8.54 -2.86
N ASP A 98 -10.11 -8.40 -3.73
CA ASP A 98 -10.10 -8.86 -5.11
C ASP A 98 -9.92 -7.67 -6.07
N LEU A 99 -8.69 -7.45 -6.51
CA LEU A 99 -8.33 -6.34 -7.39
C LEU A 99 -8.79 -6.55 -8.84
N LEU A 100 -9.06 -7.78 -9.26
CA LEU A 100 -9.54 -8.02 -10.62
C LEU A 100 -11.02 -7.64 -10.74
N LYS A 101 -11.80 -7.96 -9.71
CA LYS A 101 -13.22 -7.60 -9.60
C LYS A 101 -13.43 -6.09 -9.49
N GLU A 102 -12.59 -5.39 -8.73
CA GLU A 102 -12.71 -3.94 -8.52
C GLU A 102 -12.07 -3.10 -9.64
N ALA A 103 -11.58 -3.75 -10.70
CA ALA A 103 -10.94 -3.06 -11.82
C ALA A 103 -11.97 -2.28 -12.65
N LYS A 104 -11.66 -1.00 -12.88
CA LYS A 104 -12.48 -0.01 -13.60
C LYS A 104 -11.76 0.40 -14.89
N GLU A 105 -12.51 0.67 -15.95
CA GLU A 105 -11.94 1.36 -17.11
C GLU A 105 -11.52 2.77 -16.72
N VAL A 106 -10.24 3.09 -16.87
CA VAL A 106 -9.72 4.44 -16.60
C VAL A 106 -9.52 5.18 -17.90
N LYS A 107 -10.37 6.18 -18.14
CA LYS A 107 -10.18 7.15 -19.22
C LYS A 107 -9.10 8.14 -18.78
N VAL A 108 -7.86 7.95 -19.24
CA VAL A 108 -6.78 8.91 -18.99
C VAL A 108 -7.01 10.12 -19.89
N LYS A 109 -7.35 11.27 -19.29
CA LYS A 109 -7.64 12.54 -20.02
C LYS A 109 -6.47 13.10 -20.83
N SER A 110 -5.29 12.49 -20.79
CA SER A 110 -4.08 13.10 -21.34
C SER A 110 -3.81 12.81 -22.81
N ASN A 111 -4.46 11.84 -23.49
CA ASN A 111 -4.23 11.58 -24.94
C ASN A 111 -5.22 10.58 -25.60
N ASN A 112 -6.51 10.55 -25.22
CA ASN A 112 -7.46 9.54 -25.74
C ASN A 112 -6.96 8.08 -25.61
N ILE A 113 -6.10 7.79 -24.63
CA ILE A 113 -5.69 6.42 -24.30
C ILE A 113 -6.79 5.88 -23.38
N ASN A 114 -7.68 5.07 -23.96
CA ASN A 114 -8.51 4.18 -23.16
C ASN A 114 -7.58 3.10 -22.63
N VAL A 115 -7.27 3.12 -21.33
CA VAL A 115 -6.68 1.95 -20.69
C VAL A 115 -7.82 0.97 -20.45
N THR A 116 -8.19 0.28 -21.53
CA THR A 116 -9.10 -0.85 -21.50
C THR A 116 -8.40 -1.98 -20.74
N LYS A 117 -9.15 -2.77 -19.96
CA LYS A 117 -8.64 -4.07 -19.48
C LYS A 117 -8.05 -4.77 -20.71
N VAL A 118 -6.75 -5.11 -20.68
CA VAL A 118 -6.14 -5.84 -21.80
C VAL A 118 -7.00 -7.08 -22.05
N ASN A 119 -7.20 -7.43 -23.32
CA ASN A 119 -8.05 -8.56 -23.66
C ASN A 119 -7.47 -9.82 -22.99
N GLN A 120 -8.31 -10.82 -22.78
CA GLN A 120 -8.02 -12.12 -22.16
C GLN A 120 -6.83 -12.92 -22.78
N TYR A 121 -6.12 -12.34 -23.75
CA TYR A 121 -5.05 -12.93 -24.54
C TYR A 121 -3.80 -12.04 -24.68
N ASP A 122 -3.81 -10.82 -24.10
CA ASP A 122 -2.65 -9.96 -24.16
C ASP A 122 -1.72 -10.33 -22.99
N VAL A 123 -0.62 -10.98 -23.33
CA VAL A 123 0.41 -11.49 -22.40
C VAL A 123 1.22 -10.40 -21.68
N GLU A 124 1.00 -9.14 -22.05
CA GLU A 124 1.79 -7.99 -21.60
C GLU A 124 0.91 -6.75 -21.38
N GLY A 125 1.26 -5.97 -20.36
CA GLY A 125 0.68 -4.65 -20.10
C GLY A 125 -0.18 -4.56 -18.85
N THR A 126 -1.04 -3.55 -18.81
CA THR A 126 -1.84 -3.21 -17.62
C THR A 126 -3.10 -4.06 -17.53
N VAL A 127 -3.05 -5.12 -16.73
CA VAL A 127 -4.14 -6.09 -16.55
C VAL A 127 -5.24 -5.65 -15.59
N ALA A 128 -4.94 -4.72 -14.67
CA ALA A 128 -5.96 -4.16 -13.81
C ALA A 128 -5.59 -2.73 -13.37
N ILE A 129 -6.52 -1.79 -13.57
CA ILE A 129 -6.55 -0.50 -12.89
C ILE A 129 -7.89 -0.40 -12.18
N GLY A 130 -7.90 0.10 -10.95
CA GLY A 130 -9.15 0.27 -10.24
C GLY A 130 -9.07 1.20 -9.04
N GLY A 131 -10.19 1.26 -8.33
CA GLY A 131 -10.35 2.10 -7.16
C GLY A 131 -11.28 1.44 -6.16
N VAL A 132 -10.79 1.33 -4.93
CA VAL A 132 -11.33 0.55 -3.82
C VAL A 132 -11.69 1.46 -2.66
N THR A 133 -12.73 1.08 -1.94
CA THR A 133 -13.21 1.67 -0.68
C THR A 133 -13.18 0.62 0.42
N SER A 134 -13.41 1.02 1.67
CA SER A 134 -13.51 0.06 2.79
C SER A 134 -14.64 -0.97 2.62
N GLY A 135 -15.67 -0.65 1.82
CA GLY A 135 -16.78 -1.56 1.53
C GLY A 135 -16.37 -2.79 0.72
N ASP A 136 -15.24 -2.70 0.00
CA ASP A 136 -14.77 -3.77 -0.87
C ASP A 136 -13.79 -4.71 -0.15
N LEU A 137 -13.40 -4.39 1.10
CA LEU A 137 -12.57 -5.25 1.94
C LEU A 137 -13.32 -6.53 2.31
N GLN A 138 -12.60 -7.64 2.24
CA GLN A 138 -13.09 -8.99 2.46
C GLN A 138 -12.30 -9.70 3.56
N GLY A 139 -12.64 -10.96 3.81
CA GLY A 139 -11.96 -11.80 4.78
C GLY A 139 -11.90 -11.14 6.16
N GLU A 140 -10.74 -11.22 6.80
CA GLU A 140 -10.49 -10.63 8.12
C GLU A 140 -10.52 -9.09 8.16
N LEU A 141 -10.49 -8.43 7.00
CA LEU A 141 -10.59 -6.97 6.91
C LEU A 141 -11.98 -6.47 6.56
N LYS A 142 -12.97 -7.36 6.43
CA LYS A 142 -14.35 -6.98 6.16
C LYS A 142 -14.89 -6.06 7.27
N GLY A 143 -15.33 -4.87 6.88
CA GLY A 143 -15.86 -3.85 7.80
C GLY A 143 -14.81 -2.97 8.48
N ASN A 144 -13.51 -3.23 8.25
CA ASN A 144 -12.42 -2.36 8.71
C ASN A 144 -12.24 -1.15 7.78
N SER A 145 -11.37 -0.22 8.19
CA SER A 145 -11.01 0.94 7.38
C SER A 145 -9.84 0.62 6.44
N LEU A 146 -9.71 1.37 5.34
CA LEU A 146 -8.50 1.30 4.50
C LEU A 146 -7.24 1.83 5.23
N LYS A 147 -7.41 2.59 6.32
CA LYS A 147 -6.30 2.95 7.21
C LYS A 147 -5.71 1.71 7.90
N ASP A 148 -6.54 0.72 8.23
CA ASP A 148 -6.08 -0.55 8.81
C ASP A 148 -5.32 -1.38 7.77
N LEU A 149 -5.83 -1.47 6.53
CA LEU A 149 -5.10 -2.11 5.42
C LEU A 149 -3.74 -1.45 5.19
N ARG A 150 -3.71 -0.11 5.13
CA ARG A 150 -2.44 0.61 4.97
C ARG A 150 -1.47 0.32 6.10
N LYS A 151 -1.94 0.29 7.35
CA LYS A 151 -1.08 -0.05 8.49
C LYS A 151 -0.47 -1.43 8.31
N LEU A 152 -1.25 -2.43 7.89
CA LEU A 152 -0.73 -3.76 7.61
C LEU A 152 0.31 -3.75 6.49
N MET A 153 0.13 -2.96 5.44
CA MET A 153 1.15 -2.80 4.39
C MET A 153 2.44 -2.19 4.95
N MET A 154 2.35 -1.19 5.84
CA MET A 154 3.53 -0.61 6.50
C MET A 154 4.25 -1.59 7.43
N ASP A 155 3.50 -2.53 8.00
CA ASP A 155 4.00 -3.56 8.91
C ASP A 155 4.47 -4.83 8.16
N GLY A 156 4.43 -4.84 6.81
CA GLY A 156 4.83 -5.99 5.97
C GLY A 156 3.84 -7.17 6.01
N GLY A 157 2.62 -6.96 6.50
CA GLY A 157 1.62 -8.01 6.71
C GLY A 157 0.68 -8.24 5.53
N VAL A 158 1.02 -7.76 4.33
CA VAL A 158 0.19 -7.87 3.12
C VAL A 158 1.05 -8.27 1.94
N TYR A 159 0.61 -9.28 1.20
CA TYR A 159 1.18 -9.67 -0.09
C TYR A 159 0.11 -9.71 -1.18
N VAL A 160 0.54 -9.77 -2.43
CA VAL A 160 -0.32 -9.88 -3.61
C VAL A 160 0.02 -11.15 -4.38
N SER A 161 -1.00 -11.82 -4.92
CA SER A 161 -0.80 -12.96 -5.84
C SER A 161 -1.69 -12.80 -7.07
N VAL A 162 -1.13 -13.10 -8.24
CA VAL A 162 -1.85 -13.16 -9.52
C VAL A 162 -2.08 -14.62 -9.86
N GLN A 163 -3.33 -15.01 -10.01
CA GLN A 163 -3.73 -16.38 -10.35
C GLN A 163 -4.12 -16.46 -11.82
N THR A 164 -3.76 -17.58 -12.45
CA THR A 164 -4.08 -17.92 -13.85
C THR A 164 -4.81 -19.26 -13.89
N LYS A 165 -5.20 -19.72 -15.08
CA LYS A 165 -5.79 -21.07 -15.21
C LYS A 165 -4.75 -22.16 -14.97
N GLU A 166 -3.52 -21.90 -15.39
CA GLU A 166 -2.35 -22.76 -15.31
C GLU A 166 -1.84 -22.85 -13.88
N PHE A 167 -1.87 -21.72 -13.14
CA PHE A 167 -1.45 -21.63 -11.75
C PHE A 167 -2.61 -21.11 -10.86
N PRO A 168 -3.59 -21.98 -10.53
CA PRO A 168 -4.78 -21.58 -9.78
C PRO A 168 -4.52 -21.20 -8.33
N LEU A 169 -3.32 -21.48 -7.80
CA LEU A 169 -2.90 -21.06 -6.45
C LEU A 169 -2.02 -19.80 -6.47
N GLY A 170 -1.71 -19.26 -7.64
CA GLY A 170 -0.81 -18.13 -7.85
C GLY A 170 0.28 -18.50 -8.86
N GLU A 171 0.45 -17.70 -9.92
CA GLU A 171 1.55 -17.79 -10.87
C GLU A 171 2.74 -16.95 -10.43
N ILE A 172 2.47 -15.67 -10.10
CA ILE A 172 3.44 -14.68 -9.62
C ILE A 172 2.94 -14.01 -8.34
N ARG A 173 3.88 -13.73 -7.43
CA ARG A 173 3.62 -13.10 -6.14
C ARG A 173 4.45 -11.84 -5.95
N GLY A 174 3.90 -10.85 -5.25
CA GLY A 174 4.68 -9.80 -4.61
C GLY A 174 4.59 -9.96 -3.09
N GLU A 175 5.67 -10.43 -2.48
CA GLU A 175 5.70 -10.85 -1.06
C GLU A 175 5.56 -9.67 -0.08
N GLU A 176 6.05 -8.48 -0.45
CA GLU A 176 6.01 -7.29 0.38
C GLU A 176 5.69 -6.03 -0.44
N PHE A 177 4.97 -5.10 0.18
CA PHE A 177 4.74 -3.76 -0.36
C PHE A 177 5.73 -2.75 0.22
N ILE A 178 6.56 -2.17 -0.63
CA ILE A 178 7.55 -1.17 -0.25
C ILE A 178 6.92 0.23 -0.34
N PRO A 179 7.03 1.06 0.72
CA PRO A 179 6.69 2.48 0.66
C PRO A 179 7.54 3.24 -0.36
N ILE A 180 6.92 4.00 -1.29
CA ILE A 180 7.67 4.71 -2.34
C ILE A 180 8.62 5.76 -1.76
N ASP A 181 8.21 6.43 -0.68
CA ASP A 181 9.01 7.41 0.04
C ASP A 181 10.26 6.81 0.70
N ARG A 182 10.31 5.48 0.87
CA ARG A 182 11.48 4.77 1.41
C ARG A 182 12.36 4.12 0.34
N ILE A 183 12.00 4.24 -0.95
CA ILE A 183 12.86 3.72 -2.05
C ILE A 183 14.17 4.51 -2.12
N PHE A 184 14.10 5.81 -1.86
CA PHE A 184 15.25 6.68 -1.88
C PHE A 184 15.73 6.92 -0.45
N PRO A 185 17.05 6.90 -0.19
CA PRO A 185 17.59 7.39 1.08
C PRO A 185 17.19 8.85 1.29
N ASP A 186 17.15 9.30 2.53
CA ASP A 186 16.89 10.72 2.78
C ASP A 186 18.03 11.53 2.14
N ILE A 187 17.71 12.66 1.52
CA ILE A 187 18.72 13.55 0.91
C ILE A 187 19.75 13.99 1.97
N SER A 188 19.35 14.07 3.24
CA SER A 188 20.22 14.39 4.37
C SER A 188 21.18 13.26 4.78
N ASP A 189 20.94 12.02 4.33
CA ASP A 189 21.86 10.90 4.56
C ASP A 189 23.11 10.99 3.67
N PHE A 190 23.08 11.82 2.63
CA PHE A 190 24.20 12.02 1.73
C PHE A 190 25.11 13.15 2.23
N GLN A 191 26.41 12.89 2.27
CA GLN A 191 27.41 13.95 2.37
C GLN A 191 27.63 14.52 0.98
N TRP A 192 27.17 15.74 0.76
CA TRP A 192 27.39 16.51 -0.44
C TRP A 192 28.69 17.30 -0.26
N ASP A 193 29.71 17.01 -1.08
CA ASP A 193 30.99 17.74 -1.12
C ASP A 193 30.81 19.23 -1.47
#